data_AF-A0A3C1RK15-F1
#
_entry.id   AF-A0A3C1RK15-F1
#
_cell.length_a   1.000
_cell.length_b   1.000
_cell.length_c   1.000
_cell.angle_alpha   90.00
_cell.angle_beta   90.00
_cell.angle_gamma   90.00
#
_symmetry.space_group_name_H-M   'P 1'
#
loop_
_entity.id
_entity.type
_entity.pdbx_description
1 polymer ?
#
loop_
_entity_poly.entity_id
_entity_poly.type
_entity_poly.pdbx_seq_one_letter_code
_entity_poly.pdbx_strand_id
1 'polypeptide(L)'
;MAKRSKRYADFYQFLTPYLEKGNPAEIVWAKKEYRRLYKAAWRRVHRKENKTFTVGWTKEELGILTVASKKHKVKPTRFIKQATLAYINKRYIVPNQQEVNKILQLVAMTYNAIETIIQESEIDITSIRKTEEEILQLEHEIRVVLLSPKTIEQILELEIQKHPDTKEYLTQFLEKVKNDN
;
A
#
# COMPACT_ATOMS: atom_id res chain seq x y z
N MET A 1 2.07 -22.55 -11.41
CA MET A 1 2.39 -23.89 -10.88
C MET A 1 3.83 -24.40 -11.18
N ALA A 2 4.53 -23.90 -12.21
CA ALA A 2 5.85 -24.40 -12.63
C ALA A 2 7.02 -24.29 -11.61
N LYS A 3 7.09 -23.21 -10.81
CA LYS A 3 8.19 -23.00 -9.84
C LYS A 3 8.24 -24.04 -8.72
N ARG A 4 7.11 -24.66 -8.37
CA ARG A 4 7.02 -25.66 -7.30
C ARG A 4 7.57 -27.00 -7.79
N SER A 5 7.16 -27.44 -8.98
CA SER A 5 7.65 -28.67 -9.64
C SER A 5 9.17 -28.71 -9.77
N LYS A 6 9.81 -27.63 -10.26
CA LYS A 6 11.27 -27.56 -10.42
C LYS A 6 12.05 -27.72 -9.11
N ARG A 7 11.51 -27.23 -7.98
CA ARG A 7 12.13 -27.35 -6.65
C ARG A 7 12.01 -28.75 -6.06
N TYR A 8 10.92 -29.46 -6.39
CA TYR A 8 10.77 -30.86 -5.99
C TYR A 8 11.71 -31.76 -6.80
N ALA A 9 11.86 -31.49 -8.10
CA ALA A 9 12.81 -32.20 -8.96
C ALA A 9 14.27 -32.06 -8.48
N ASP A 10 14.71 -30.85 -8.12
CA ASP A 10 16.07 -30.54 -7.63
C ASP A 10 16.39 -31.27 -6.29
N PHE A 11 15.40 -31.40 -5.41
CA PHE A 11 15.54 -32.14 -4.15
C PHE A 11 15.68 -33.65 -4.36
N TYR A 12 14.82 -34.24 -5.18
CA TYR A 12 14.88 -35.68 -5.44
C TYR A 12 16.12 -36.06 -6.24
N GLN A 13 16.51 -35.25 -7.22
CA GLN A 13 17.76 -35.45 -7.98
C GLN A 13 19.00 -35.42 -7.09
N PHE A 14 19.03 -34.55 -6.08
CA PHE A 14 20.11 -34.52 -5.09
C PHE A 14 20.11 -35.76 -4.17
N LEU A 15 18.94 -36.33 -3.90
CA LEU A 15 18.78 -37.49 -3.01
C LEU A 15 18.96 -38.83 -3.70
N THR A 16 18.77 -38.93 -5.02
CA THR A 16 18.84 -40.18 -5.80
C THR A 16 20.06 -41.05 -5.44
N PRO A 17 21.30 -40.53 -5.39
CA PRO A 17 22.48 -41.35 -5.08
C PRO A 17 22.50 -41.95 -3.67
N TYR A 18 21.76 -41.35 -2.72
CA TYR A 18 21.67 -41.79 -1.33
C TYR A 18 20.46 -42.72 -1.12
N LEU A 19 19.41 -42.56 -1.93
CA LEU A 19 18.25 -43.44 -1.94
C LEU A 19 18.59 -44.80 -2.58
N GLU A 20 19.41 -44.81 -3.64
CA GLU A 20 19.87 -46.03 -4.32
C GLU A 20 20.75 -46.92 -3.42
N LYS A 21 21.54 -46.30 -2.52
CA LYS A 21 22.36 -47.02 -1.53
C LYS A 21 21.55 -47.57 -0.35
N GLY A 22 20.32 -47.09 -0.16
CA GLY A 22 19.38 -47.60 0.86
C GLY A 22 19.77 -47.38 2.33
N ASN A 23 20.90 -46.74 2.64
CA ASN A 23 21.35 -46.54 4.03
C ASN A 23 20.54 -45.42 4.74
N PRO A 24 19.77 -45.73 5.80
CA PRO A 24 18.93 -44.75 6.48
C PRO A 24 19.71 -43.56 7.06
N ALA A 25 20.91 -43.78 7.58
CA ALA A 25 21.74 -42.73 8.18
C ALA A 25 22.22 -41.72 7.12
N GLU A 26 22.62 -42.22 5.95
CA GLU A 26 23.08 -41.39 4.82
C GLU A 26 21.94 -40.57 4.23
N ILE A 27 20.74 -41.13 4.14
CA ILE A 27 19.55 -40.41 3.64
C ILE A 27 19.18 -39.25 4.59
N VAL A 28 19.23 -39.47 5.90
CA VAL A 28 18.97 -38.41 6.90
C VAL A 28 20.02 -37.30 6.78
N TRP A 29 21.30 -37.67 6.65
CA TRP A 29 22.38 -36.72 6.46
C TRP A 29 22.21 -35.91 5.16
N ALA A 30 21.93 -36.58 4.03
CA ALA A 30 21.73 -35.95 2.73
C ALA A 30 20.56 -34.95 2.74
N LYS A 31 19.44 -35.30 3.40
CA LYS A 31 18.30 -34.37 3.58
C LYS A 31 18.70 -33.12 4.37
N LYS A 32 19.48 -33.28 5.44
CA LYS A 32 19.98 -32.17 6.26
C LYS A 32 20.93 -31.28 5.47
N GLU A 33 21.83 -31.90 4.71
CA GLU A 33 22.83 -31.22 3.90
C GLU A 33 22.20 -30.43 2.74
N TYR A 34 21.24 -31.03 2.03
CA TYR A 34 20.46 -30.31 1.02
C TYR A 34 19.78 -29.07 1.59
N ARG A 35 19.11 -29.20 2.75
CA ARG A 35 18.45 -28.06 3.40
C ARG A 35 19.45 -26.97 3.77
N ARG A 36 20.67 -27.33 4.18
CA ARG A 36 21.75 -26.39 4.50
C ARG A 36 22.19 -25.63 3.25
N LEU A 37 22.51 -26.36 2.17
CA LEU A 37 22.93 -25.80 0.88
C LEU A 37 21.83 -24.91 0.27
N TYR A 38 20.59 -25.39 0.27
CA TYR A 38 19.43 -24.64 -0.20
C TYR A 38 19.25 -23.33 0.59
N LYS A 39 19.27 -23.39 1.93
CA LYS A 39 19.16 -22.17 2.76
C LYS A 39 20.33 -21.21 2.52
N ALA A 40 21.53 -21.70 2.25
CA ALA A 40 22.68 -20.87 1.94
C ALA A 40 22.53 -20.18 0.57
N ALA A 41 22.13 -20.92 -0.46
CA ALA A 41 21.86 -20.40 -1.80
C ALA A 41 20.71 -19.37 -1.78
N TRP A 42 19.61 -19.70 -1.11
CA TRP A 42 18.49 -18.79 -0.91
C TRP A 42 18.92 -17.50 -0.20
N ARG A 43 19.69 -17.59 0.90
CA ARG A 43 20.24 -16.41 1.59
C ARG A 43 21.18 -15.58 0.70
N ARG A 44 21.94 -16.21 -0.20
CA ARG A 44 22.82 -15.52 -1.14
C ARG A 44 22.00 -14.69 -2.15
N VAL A 45 21.00 -15.31 -2.77
CA VAL A 45 20.09 -14.61 -3.71
C VAL A 45 19.32 -13.52 -2.98
N HIS A 46 18.75 -13.83 -1.82
CA HIS A 46 17.95 -12.87 -1.05
C HIS A 46 18.77 -11.65 -0.58
N ARG A 47 20.06 -11.80 -0.24
CA ARG A 47 20.95 -10.67 0.10
C ARG A 47 21.36 -9.82 -1.12
N LYS A 48 21.31 -10.40 -2.32
CA LYS A 48 21.54 -9.68 -3.57
C LYS A 48 20.32 -8.82 -3.92
N GLU A 49 19.12 -9.40 -3.81
CA GLU A 49 17.86 -8.76 -4.19
C GLU A 49 17.32 -7.80 -3.11
N ASN A 50 17.47 -8.13 -1.83
CA ASN A 50 16.92 -7.35 -0.73
C ASN A 50 18.04 -6.78 0.13
N LYS A 51 18.19 -5.46 0.12
CA LYS A 51 19.06 -4.72 1.03
C LYS A 51 18.27 -4.27 2.25
N THR A 52 18.89 -4.41 3.42
CA THR A 52 18.31 -4.03 4.70
C THR A 52 19.14 -2.90 5.30
N PHE A 53 18.47 -1.85 5.76
CA PHE A 53 19.07 -0.78 6.52
C PHE A 53 18.73 -0.95 7.99
N THR A 54 19.72 -0.82 8.86
CA THR A 54 19.53 -0.80 10.32
C THR A 54 19.72 0.64 10.77
N VAL A 55 18.72 1.18 11.46
CA VAL A 55 18.71 2.56 11.96
C VAL A 55 18.47 2.49 13.47
N GLY A 56 19.28 3.22 14.24
CA GLY A 56 19.06 3.40 15.67
C GLY A 56 17.97 4.44 15.90
N TRP A 57 17.12 4.20 16.90
CA TRP A 57 16.01 5.10 17.25
C TRP A 57 16.11 5.42 18.74
N THR A 58 15.85 6.68 19.09
CA THR A 58 15.64 7.07 20.48
C THR A 58 14.28 6.58 20.97
N LYS A 59 14.07 6.60 22.29
CA LYS A 59 12.79 6.19 22.90
C LYS A 59 11.62 7.05 22.42
N GLU A 60 11.85 8.35 22.26
CA GLU A 60 10.84 9.32 21.81
C GLU A 60 10.46 9.10 20.36
N GLU A 61 11.44 8.94 19.47
CA GLU A 61 11.21 8.65 18.05
C GLU A 61 10.45 7.34 17.86
N LEU A 62 10.78 6.30 18.64
CA LEU A 62 10.06 5.03 18.62
C LEU A 62 8.60 5.20 19.08
N GLY A 63 8.36 6.07 20.05
CA GLY A 63 7.02 6.43 20.52
C GLY A 63 6.19 7.06 19.40
N ILE A 64 6.73 8.08 18.74
CA ILE A 64 6.10 8.78 17.60
C ILE A 64 5.80 7.78 16.48
N LEU A 65 6.79 6.95 16.11
CA LEU A 65 6.65 5.94 15.07
C LEU A 65 5.56 4.91 15.41
N THR A 66 5.50 4.48 16.67
CA THR A 66 4.50 3.49 17.12
C THR A 66 3.10 4.07 17.02
N VAL A 67 2.89 5.31 17.47
CA VAL A 67 1.58 5.99 17.36
C VAL A 67 1.18 6.15 15.90
N ALA A 68 2.08 6.64 15.05
CA ALA A 68 1.82 6.80 13.63
C ALA A 68 1.48 5.46 12.96
N SER A 69 2.28 4.41 13.19
CA SER A 69 2.04 3.10 12.59
C SER A 69 0.69 2.49 13.00
N LYS A 70 0.26 2.68 14.25
CA LYS A 70 -1.07 2.26 14.75
C LYS A 70 -2.19 3.02 14.06
N LYS A 71 -2.08 4.34 13.90
CA LYS A 71 -3.05 5.16 13.15
C LYS A 71 -3.22 4.65 11.73
N HIS A 72 -2.13 4.20 11.10
CA HIS A 72 -2.12 3.64 9.75
C HIS A 72 -2.43 2.14 9.67
N LYS A 73 -2.77 1.48 10.79
CA LYS A 73 -3.04 0.03 10.91
C LYS A 73 -1.95 -0.87 10.29
N VAL A 74 -0.68 -0.46 10.37
CA VAL A 74 0.46 -1.20 9.82
C VAL A 74 1.57 -1.37 10.85
N LYS A 75 2.45 -2.37 10.66
CA LYS A 75 3.63 -2.54 11.51
C LYS A 75 4.63 -1.39 11.30
N PRO A 76 5.37 -0.95 12.33
CA PRO A 76 6.33 0.16 12.23
C PRO A 76 7.32 0.05 11.05
N THR A 77 7.88 -1.13 10.81
CA THR A 77 8.83 -1.35 9.70
C THR A 77 8.19 -1.18 8.32
N ARG A 78 6.93 -1.59 8.16
CA ARG A 78 6.16 -1.39 6.93
C ARG A 78 5.79 0.08 6.77
N PHE A 79 5.40 0.73 7.86
CA PHE A 79 5.10 2.17 7.87
C PHE A 79 6.30 2.99 7.45
N ILE A 80 7.50 2.74 8.00
CA ILE A 80 8.75 3.44 7.60
C ILE A 80 8.95 3.32 6.09
N LYS A 81 8.92 2.09 5.55
CA LYS A 81 9.11 1.87 4.11
C LYS A 81 8.07 2.62 3.28
N GLN A 82 6.80 2.56 3.69
CA GLN A 82 5.72 3.26 3.00
C GLN A 82 5.91 4.78 3.08
N ALA A 83 6.29 5.32 4.24
CA ALA A 83 6.48 6.74 4.45
C ALA A 83 7.66 7.30 3.70
N THR A 84 8.80 6.61 3.71
CA THR A 84 9.96 7.01 2.91
C THR A 84 9.63 7.05 1.43
N LEU A 85 8.97 6.00 0.90
CA LEU A 85 8.58 5.97 -0.51
C LEU A 85 7.51 7.01 -0.84
N ALA A 86 6.52 7.20 0.04
CA ALA A 86 5.46 8.18 -0.17
C ALA A 86 6.02 9.60 -0.19
N TYR A 87 6.89 9.93 0.76
CA TYR A 87 7.58 11.23 0.81
C TYR A 87 8.40 11.49 -0.45
N ILE A 88 9.24 10.54 -0.87
CA ILE A 88 10.06 10.65 -2.09
C ILE A 88 9.18 10.85 -3.33
N ASN A 89 8.07 10.13 -3.42
CA ASN A 89 7.16 10.20 -4.56
C ASN A 89 6.13 11.33 -4.45
N LYS A 90 6.21 12.20 -3.43
CA LYS A 90 5.23 13.27 -3.14
C LYS A 90 3.79 12.75 -3.08
N ARG A 91 3.59 11.57 -2.49
CA ARG A 91 2.30 10.93 -2.29
C ARG A 91 1.92 10.92 -0.82
N TYR A 92 0.64 11.02 -0.55
CA TYR A 92 0.11 10.87 0.80
C TYR A 92 -0.02 9.39 1.17
N ILE A 93 0.16 9.07 2.46
CA ILE A 93 -0.14 7.74 2.99
C ILE A 93 -1.50 7.79 3.65
N VAL A 94 -2.44 6.98 3.18
CA VAL A 94 -3.77 6.96 3.79
C VAL A 94 -3.75 6.17 5.11
N PRO A 95 -4.39 6.65 6.20
CA PRO A 95 -4.47 5.93 7.48
C PRO A 95 -5.13 4.55 7.38
N ASN A 96 -6.05 4.34 6.44
CA ASN A 96 -6.68 3.04 6.28
C ASN A 96 -6.88 2.70 4.81
N GLN A 97 -5.83 2.16 4.20
CA GLN A 97 -5.85 1.75 2.80
C GLN A 97 -6.94 0.71 2.51
N GLN A 98 -7.27 -0.16 3.47
CA GLN A 98 -8.30 -1.18 3.28
C GLN A 98 -9.69 -0.55 3.14
N GLU A 99 -10.03 0.43 3.97
CA GLU A 99 -11.31 1.13 3.86
C GLU A 99 -11.37 1.97 2.60
N VAL A 100 -10.28 2.62 2.22
CA VAL A 100 -10.21 3.38 0.96
C VAL A 100 -10.45 2.45 -0.23
N ASN A 101 -9.80 1.29 -0.24
CA ASN A 101 -10.00 0.30 -1.29
C ASN A 101 -11.45 -0.23 -1.28
N LYS A 102 -12.07 -0.38 -0.11
CA LYS A 102 -13.47 -0.78 0.03
C LYS A 102 -14.40 0.28 -0.55
N ILE A 103 -14.15 1.55 -0.29
CA ILE A 103 -14.91 2.67 -0.88
C ILE A 103 -14.76 2.65 -2.41
N LEU A 104 -13.52 2.54 -2.91
CA LEU A 104 -13.28 2.45 -4.36
C LEU A 104 -13.97 1.25 -5.01
N GLN A 105 -13.98 0.10 -4.33
CA GLN A 105 -14.70 -1.08 -4.79
C GLN A 105 -16.21 -0.84 -4.82
N LEU A 106 -16.78 -0.22 -3.79
CA LEU A 106 -18.21 0.10 -3.75
C LEU A 106 -18.58 1.06 -4.88
N VAL A 107 -17.78 2.09 -5.14
CA VAL A 107 -18.01 3.02 -6.26
C VAL A 107 -17.98 2.28 -7.60
N ALA A 108 -16.99 1.42 -7.83
CA ALA A 108 -16.90 0.62 -9.05
C ALA A 108 -18.10 -0.35 -9.20
N MET A 109 -18.56 -0.96 -8.10
CA MET A 109 -19.73 -1.83 -8.12
C MET A 109 -21.01 -1.05 -8.43
N THR A 110 -21.16 0.16 -7.88
CA THR A 110 -22.30 1.04 -8.17
C THR A 110 -22.31 1.46 -9.63
N TYR A 111 -21.15 1.82 -10.19
CA TYR A 111 -21.01 2.12 -11.62
C TYR A 111 -21.46 0.94 -12.48
N ASN A 112 -20.94 -0.27 -12.23
CA ASN A 112 -21.32 -1.46 -13.00
C ASN A 112 -22.80 -1.80 -12.87
N ALA A 113 -23.39 -1.62 -11.69
CA ALA A 113 -24.81 -1.87 -11.46
C ALA A 113 -25.69 -0.89 -12.26
N ILE A 114 -25.27 0.37 -12.33
CA ILE A 114 -25.95 1.39 -13.13
C ILE A 114 -25.82 1.07 -14.63
N GLU A 115 -24.63 0.71 -15.09
CA GLU A 115 -24.40 0.28 -16.48
C GLU A 115 -25.26 -0.93 -16.87
N THR A 116 -25.45 -1.88 -15.95
CA THR A 116 -26.33 -3.05 -16.16
C THR A 116 -27.80 -2.62 -16.27
N ILE A 117 -28.28 -1.76 -15.37
CA ILE A 117 -29.66 -1.23 -15.41
C ILE A 117 -29.91 -0.45 -16.71
N ILE A 118 -28.93 0.33 -17.16
CA ILE A 118 -28.96 1.07 -18.42
C ILE A 118 -29.12 0.12 -19.61
N GLN A 119 -28.35 -0.97 -19.66
CA GLN A 119 -28.43 -1.95 -20.74
C GLN A 119 -29.78 -2.69 -20.77
N GLU A 120 -30.41 -2.85 -19.62
CA GLU A 120 -31.69 -3.58 -19.48
C GLU A 120 -32.93 -2.70 -19.66
N SER A 121 -32.80 -1.37 -19.79
CA SER A 121 -33.93 -0.43 -19.81
C SER A 121 -33.98 0.44 -21.06
N GLU A 122 -35.17 0.71 -21.60
CA GLU A 122 -35.41 1.65 -22.71
C GLU A 122 -35.36 3.12 -22.25
N ILE A 123 -34.37 3.48 -21.43
CA ILE A 123 -34.21 4.83 -20.89
C ILE A 123 -33.53 5.73 -21.93
N ASP A 124 -33.90 7.02 -21.92
CA ASP A 124 -33.33 8.05 -22.76
C ASP A 124 -31.79 8.17 -22.61
N ILE A 125 -31.07 7.92 -23.71
CA ILE A 125 -29.61 7.85 -23.81
C ILE A 125 -28.93 9.14 -23.32
N THR A 126 -29.58 10.30 -23.48
CA THR A 126 -29.05 11.59 -23.04
C THR A 126 -29.02 11.74 -21.52
N SER A 127 -30.04 11.26 -20.82
CA SER A 127 -30.08 11.28 -19.35
C SER A 127 -29.06 10.30 -18.75
N ILE A 128 -28.89 9.16 -19.41
CA ILE A 128 -27.91 8.12 -19.05
C ILE A 128 -26.47 8.63 -19.09
N ARG A 129 -26.07 9.25 -20.20
CA ARG A 129 -24.71 9.79 -20.36
C ARG A 129 -24.35 10.81 -19.30
N LYS A 130 -25.32 11.64 -18.92
CA LYS A 130 -25.11 12.66 -17.88
C LYS A 130 -24.87 12.02 -16.51
N THR A 131 -25.62 10.97 -16.17
CA THR A 131 -25.42 10.21 -14.91
C THR A 131 -24.09 9.45 -14.91
N GLU A 132 -23.68 8.85 -16.03
CA GLU A 132 -22.35 8.22 -16.17
C GLU A 132 -21.22 9.24 -15.97
N GLU A 133 -21.30 10.41 -16.61
CA GLU A 133 -20.32 11.49 -16.45
C GLU A 133 -20.25 11.98 -15.00
N GLU A 134 -21.39 12.18 -14.34
CA GLU A 134 -21.44 12.59 -12.93
C GLU A 134 -20.82 11.54 -12.00
N ILE A 135 -21.04 10.25 -12.24
CA ILE A 135 -20.45 9.16 -11.42
C ILE A 135 -18.95 9.03 -11.67
N LEU A 136 -18.50 9.17 -12.92
CA LEU A 136 -17.08 9.16 -13.26
C LEU A 136 -16.36 10.37 -12.64
N GLN A 137 -16.99 11.54 -12.64
CA GLN A 137 -16.51 12.71 -11.92
C GLN A 137 -16.41 12.44 -10.43
N LEU A 138 -17.46 11.86 -9.83
CA LEU A 138 -17.47 11.51 -8.42
C LEU A 138 -16.37 10.50 -8.06
N GLU A 139 -16.17 9.46 -8.88
CA GLU A 139 -15.07 8.51 -8.70
C GLU A 139 -13.72 9.22 -8.78
N HIS A 140 -13.53 10.08 -9.77
CA HIS A 140 -12.29 10.81 -9.95
C HIS A 140 -12.00 11.72 -8.75
N GLU A 141 -12.99 12.48 -8.29
CA GLU A 141 -12.86 13.37 -7.14
C GLU A 141 -12.58 12.58 -5.86
N ILE A 142 -13.35 11.51 -5.59
CA ILE A 142 -13.14 10.64 -4.43
C ILE A 142 -11.75 10.01 -4.48
N ARG A 143 -11.31 9.54 -5.65
CA ARG A 143 -10.01 8.92 -5.83
C ARG A 143 -8.87 9.92 -5.59
N VAL A 144 -8.98 11.13 -6.12
CA VAL A 144 -7.99 12.20 -5.89
C VAL A 144 -7.97 12.59 -4.41
N VAL A 145 -9.12 12.83 -3.79
CA VAL A 145 -9.21 13.21 -2.37
C VAL A 145 -8.70 12.11 -1.45
N LEU A 146 -9.00 10.84 -1.73
CA LEU A 146 -8.62 9.73 -0.85
C LEU A 146 -7.17 9.26 -1.05
N LEU A 147 -6.65 9.27 -2.28
CA LEU A 147 -5.30 8.74 -2.59
C LEU A 147 -4.24 9.83 -2.72
N SER A 148 -4.64 11.08 -2.93
CA SER A 148 -3.75 12.24 -3.04
C SER A 148 -4.42 13.47 -2.40
N PRO A 149 -4.81 13.40 -1.11
CA PRO A 149 -5.36 14.55 -0.41
C PRO A 149 -4.38 15.72 -0.52
N LYS A 150 -4.95 16.88 -0.82
CA LYS A 150 -4.22 18.13 -0.97
C LYS A 150 -3.48 18.44 0.34
N THR A 151 -2.27 18.97 0.25
CA THR A 151 -1.55 19.41 1.45
C THR A 151 -2.28 20.58 2.09
N ILE A 152 -1.99 20.88 3.36
CA ILE A 152 -2.63 22.01 4.06
C ILE A 152 -2.40 23.30 3.26
N GLU A 153 -1.21 23.51 2.71
CA GLU A 153 -0.87 24.66 1.88
C GLU A 153 -1.73 24.73 0.61
N GLN A 154 -1.93 23.60 -0.07
CA GLN A 154 -2.77 23.51 -1.27
C GLN A 154 -4.26 23.72 -0.95
N ILE A 155 -4.72 23.24 0.21
CA ILE A 155 -6.09 23.47 0.69
C ILE A 155 -6.27 24.97 0.97
N LEU A 156 -5.31 25.59 1.65
CA LEU A 156 -5.34 27.02 1.95
C LEU A 156 -5.31 27.87 0.67
N GLU A 157 -4.46 27.53 -0.31
CA GLU A 157 -4.45 28.23 -1.61
C GLU A 157 -5.78 28.14 -2.34
N LEU A 158 -6.40 26.96 -2.37
CA LEU A 158 -7.71 26.77 -3.00
C LEU A 158 -8.82 27.49 -2.27
N GLU A 159 -8.79 27.46 -0.94
CA GLU A 159 -9.79 28.13 -0.11
C GLU A 159 -9.68 29.65 -0.24
N ILE A 160 -8.45 30.19 -0.29
CA ILE A 160 -8.20 31.62 -0.53
C ILE A 160 -8.59 32.01 -1.96
N GLN A 161 -8.40 31.13 -2.95
CA GLN A 161 -8.86 31.39 -4.33
C GLN A 161 -10.38 31.39 -4.46
N LYS A 162 -11.08 30.51 -3.74
CA LYS A 162 -12.56 30.43 -3.76
C LYS A 162 -13.21 31.49 -2.88
N HIS A 163 -12.56 31.83 -1.76
CA HIS A 163 -13.04 32.76 -0.74
C HIS A 163 -11.88 33.68 -0.31
N PRO A 164 -11.70 34.83 -0.99
CA PRO A 164 -10.60 35.77 -0.71
C PRO A 164 -10.56 36.26 0.75
N ASP A 165 -11.73 36.40 1.37
CA ASP A 165 -11.92 36.86 2.75
C ASP A 165 -11.29 35.90 3.78
N THR A 166 -11.14 34.61 3.41
CA THR A 166 -10.48 33.60 4.24
C THR A 166 -9.03 34.00 4.53
N LYS A 167 -8.38 34.77 3.65
CA LYS A 167 -7.01 35.27 3.88
C LYS A 167 -6.93 36.23 5.07
N GLU A 168 -7.87 37.17 5.18
CA GLU A 168 -7.94 38.11 6.30
C GLU A 168 -8.26 37.37 7.61
N TYR A 169 -9.23 36.45 7.56
CA TYR A 169 -9.58 35.60 8.69
C TYR A 169 -8.40 34.75 9.20
N LEU A 170 -7.66 34.10 8.31
CA LEU A 170 -6.47 33.31 8.65
C LEU A 170 -5.38 34.15 9.29
N THR A 171 -5.18 35.37 8.81
CA THR A 171 -4.17 36.29 9.35
C THR A 171 -4.51 36.70 10.79
N GLN A 172 -5.77 37.07 11.03
CA GLN A 172 -6.27 37.42 12.37
C GLN A 172 -6.22 36.21 13.33
N PHE A 173 -6.56 35.00 12.84
CA PHE A 173 -6.48 33.78 13.63
C PHE A 173 -5.04 33.45 14.05
N LEU A 174 -4.09 33.57 13.12
CA LEU A 174 -2.67 33.33 13.41
C LEU A 174 -2.08 34.35 14.39
N GLU A 175 -2.48 35.61 14.31
CA GLU A 175 -2.09 36.64 15.29
C GLU A 175 -2.65 36.35 16.69
N LYS A 176 -3.90 35.91 16.78
CA LYS A 176 -4.52 35.52 18.05
C LYS A 176 -3.78 34.35 18.70
N VAL A 177 -3.47 33.30 17.93
CA VAL A 177 -2.72 32.13 18.42
C VAL A 177 -1.28 32.48 18.82
N LYS A 178 -0.68 33.50 18.21
CA LYS A 178 0.65 34.01 18.61
C LYS A 178 0.64 34.76 19.94
N ASN A 179 -0.46 35.43 20.26
CA ASN A 179 -0.59 36.23 21.48
C ASN A 179 -1.05 35.42 22.70
N ASP A 180 -1.60 34.21 22.50
CA ASP A 180 -2.03 33.29 23.56
C ASP A 180 -0.92 32.29 24.00
N ASN A 181 0.31 32.42 23.48
CA ASN A 181 1.53 31.69 23.92
C ASN A 181 2.53 32.66 24.55
#